data_AF-A0A512D4X2-F1
#
_entry.id   AF-A0A512D4X2-F1
#
_cell.length_a   1.000
_cell.length_b   1.000
_cell.length_c   1.000
_cell.angle_alpha   90.00
_cell.angle_beta   90.00
_cell.angle_gamma   90.00
#
_symmetry.space_group_name_H-M   'P 1'
#
loop_
_entity.id
_entity.type
_entity.pdbx_description
1 polymer ?
#
loop_
_entity_poly.entity_id
_entity_poly.type
_entity_poly.pdbx_seq_one_letter_code
_entity_poly.pdbx_strand_id
1 'polypeptide(L)'
;MSPSRRTRPPLRRGFLSVLIGLCLALVGVAGVAYASGSTTRPVSGATTPAWSNGATVTVQYPQNFFCDKSVPSSAPSGCEVGTDSNVGPVSNADRSVLYVLVPLFANPSPAPMCAVASCPNHPLDIDLSRIAGALGASPDAVKSVALPAHSHILDGNAGGWWDVKIVAVTNQAAWSALAAGKSEATMNTLLAQPNSGVVGPIPTNLYLFFNVVGH
;
A
#
# COMPACT_ATOMS: atom_id res chain seq x y z
N MET A 1 -4.22 -60.22 57.74
CA MET A 1 -5.56 -60.86 57.61
C MET A 1 -6.63 -59.81 57.90
N SER A 2 -7.72 -59.81 57.12
CA SER A 2 -8.97 -59.04 57.34
C SER A 2 -9.84 -59.77 58.41
N PRO A 3 -11.01 -59.26 58.92
CA PRO A 3 -12.00 -58.45 58.18
C PRO A 3 -12.83 -57.37 58.94
N SER A 4 -13.27 -56.37 58.15
CA SER A 4 -14.65 -55.82 58.03
C SER A 4 -15.61 -55.77 59.24
N ARG A 5 -16.19 -54.57 59.47
CA ARG A 5 -17.67 -54.41 59.56
C ARG A 5 -18.15 -53.08 59.00
N ARG A 6 -19.42 -53.06 58.55
CA ARG A 6 -20.08 -51.99 57.76
C ARG A 6 -21.05 -51.15 58.61
N THR A 7 -21.27 -49.89 58.24
CA THR A 7 -22.55 -49.17 58.41
C THR A 7 -22.81 -48.17 57.26
N ARG A 8 -24.09 -48.07 56.84
CA ARG A 8 -24.79 -47.14 55.90
C ARG A 8 -26.27 -47.12 56.33
N PRO A 9 -27.23 -46.33 55.76
CA PRO A 9 -27.19 -45.24 54.77
C PRO A 9 -27.61 -43.91 55.49
N PRO A 10 -28.63 -43.07 55.17
CA PRO A 10 -29.50 -42.85 53.98
C PRO A 10 -28.90 -41.79 53.01
N LEU A 11 -29.10 -41.82 51.69
CA LEU A 11 -30.31 -41.52 50.89
C LEU A 11 -30.97 -40.14 51.12
N ARG A 12 -30.80 -39.22 50.15
CA ARG A 12 -31.79 -38.18 49.78
C ARG A 12 -31.52 -37.61 48.38
N ARG A 13 -32.54 -37.68 47.50
CA ARG A 13 -32.94 -36.75 46.40
C ARG A 13 -31.81 -36.26 45.44
N GLY A 14 -31.83 -36.47 44.13
CA GLY A 14 -32.91 -36.92 43.23
C GLY A 14 -33.64 -35.76 42.55
N PHE A 15 -33.13 -35.34 41.38
CA PHE A 15 -33.68 -34.55 40.26
C PHE A 15 -32.53 -34.55 39.23
N LEU A 16 -32.52 -35.18 38.04
CA LEU A 16 -33.50 -35.41 36.96
C LEU A 16 -33.89 -34.15 36.16
N SER A 17 -33.76 -34.26 34.83
CA SER A 17 -34.26 -33.39 33.76
C SER A 17 -33.47 -32.09 33.51
N VAL A 18 -32.72 -31.94 32.39
CA VAL A 18 -33.10 -31.84 30.95
C VAL A 18 -33.37 -30.39 30.53
N LEU A 19 -32.66 -29.97 29.46
CA LEU A 19 -32.89 -28.90 28.45
C LEU A 19 -31.50 -28.44 27.98
N ILE A 20 -30.98 -28.88 26.83
CA ILE A 20 -31.25 -28.35 25.48
C ILE A 20 -31.29 -26.81 25.48
N GLY A 21 -30.22 -26.20 24.94
CA GLY A 21 -30.03 -24.76 24.85
C GLY A 21 -28.96 -24.39 23.83
N LEU A 22 -29.16 -24.78 22.57
CA LEU A 22 -28.31 -24.37 21.44
C LEU A 22 -28.58 -22.89 21.11
N CYS A 23 -27.87 -21.98 21.76
CA CYS A 23 -27.82 -20.58 21.36
C CYS A 23 -26.51 -20.28 20.63
N LEU A 24 -26.52 -20.50 19.31
CA LEU A 24 -25.55 -19.93 18.38
C LEU A 24 -25.73 -18.40 18.35
N ALA A 25 -25.16 -17.70 19.33
CA ALA A 25 -25.02 -16.26 19.31
C ALA A 25 -23.86 -15.86 18.37
N LEU A 26 -24.04 -16.10 17.07
CA LEU A 26 -23.26 -15.47 16.02
C LEU A 26 -23.63 -13.98 15.96
N VAL A 27 -23.15 -13.21 16.95
CA VAL A 27 -23.07 -11.75 16.80
C VAL A 27 -22.02 -11.50 15.73
N GLY A 28 -22.49 -11.34 14.50
CA GLY A 28 -21.64 -10.99 13.38
C GLY A 28 -20.95 -9.68 13.70
N VAL A 29 -19.65 -9.75 13.99
CA VAL A 29 -18.78 -8.58 13.97
C VAL A 29 -18.66 -8.19 12.50
N ALA A 30 -19.63 -7.43 12.03
CA ALA A 30 -19.52 -6.66 10.80
C ALA A 30 -18.40 -5.66 11.04
N GLY A 31 -17.17 -6.11 10.73
CA GLY A 31 -15.97 -5.30 10.76
C GLY A 31 -16.11 -4.22 9.70
N VAL A 32 -16.77 -3.12 10.06
CA VAL A 32 -16.60 -1.86 9.37
C VAL A 32 -15.14 -1.51 9.58
N ALA A 33 -14.31 -1.88 8.61
CA ALA A 33 -12.93 -1.45 8.55
C ALA A 33 -12.97 0.06 8.38
N TYR A 34 -12.98 0.77 9.51
CA TYR A 34 -12.66 2.19 9.53
C TYR A 34 -11.28 2.29 8.91
N ALA A 35 -11.23 2.82 7.69
CA ALA A 35 -9.99 3.19 7.04
C ALA A 35 -9.34 4.24 7.94
N SER A 36 -8.44 3.78 8.81
CA SER A 36 -7.56 4.61 9.61
C SER A 36 -6.55 5.23 8.67
N GLY A 37 -7.04 6.23 7.93
CA GLY A 37 -6.25 7.04 7.03
C GLY A 37 -5.17 7.78 7.80
N SER A 38 -4.23 8.35 7.04
CA SER A 38 -3.15 9.18 7.56
C SER A 38 -3.59 10.13 8.67
N THR A 39 -2.70 10.35 9.65
CA THR A 39 -2.83 11.42 10.65
C THR A 39 -2.74 12.81 10.02
N THR A 40 -2.28 12.93 8.77
CA THR A 40 -2.34 14.19 8.01
C THR A 40 -3.78 14.47 7.55
N ARG A 41 -4.23 15.72 7.70
CA ARG A 41 -5.51 16.16 7.11
C ARG A 41 -5.36 16.25 5.59
N PRO A 42 -6.33 15.77 4.79
CA PRO A 42 -6.29 15.94 3.34
C PRO A 42 -6.26 17.42 2.97
N VAL A 43 -5.36 17.81 2.09
CA VAL A 43 -5.37 19.14 1.45
C VAL A 43 -6.32 19.07 0.26
N SER A 44 -7.61 19.25 0.54
CA SER A 44 -8.68 19.12 -0.46
C SER A 44 -8.41 20.01 -1.67
N GLY A 45 -8.31 19.38 -2.85
CA GLY A 45 -8.16 20.08 -4.12
C GLY A 45 -6.73 20.42 -4.52
N ALA A 46 -5.72 20.05 -3.72
CA ALA A 46 -4.31 20.13 -4.12
C ALA A 46 -4.05 19.30 -5.40
N THR A 47 -3.09 19.76 -6.21
CA THR A 47 -2.78 19.15 -7.51
C THR A 47 -1.28 18.87 -7.68
N THR A 48 -0.96 17.91 -8.54
CA THR A 48 0.39 17.70 -9.07
C THR A 48 0.29 17.40 -10.57
N PRO A 49 1.38 17.58 -11.34
CA PRO A 49 1.48 16.94 -12.64
C PRO A 49 1.58 15.40 -12.51
N ALA A 50 1.26 14.71 -13.58
CA ALA A 50 1.56 13.30 -13.85
C ALA A 50 1.84 13.12 -15.36
N TRP A 51 2.36 11.97 -15.76
CA TRP A 51 2.51 11.58 -17.17
C TRP A 51 1.46 10.54 -17.55
N SER A 52 0.80 10.71 -18.69
CA SER A 52 -0.14 9.74 -19.25
C SER A 52 -0.19 9.89 -20.77
N ASN A 53 -0.12 8.77 -21.48
CA ASN A 53 -0.30 8.69 -22.95
C ASN A 53 0.48 9.74 -23.78
N GLY A 54 1.73 10.05 -23.38
CA GLY A 54 2.59 11.00 -24.09
C GLY A 54 2.42 12.46 -23.65
N ALA A 55 1.45 12.75 -22.78
CA ALA A 55 1.16 14.08 -22.26
C ALA A 55 1.59 14.25 -20.79
N THR A 56 1.69 15.50 -20.36
CA THR A 56 1.69 15.85 -18.93
C THR A 56 0.27 16.23 -18.55
N VAL A 57 -0.34 15.50 -17.63
CA VAL A 57 -1.71 15.74 -17.15
C VAL A 57 -1.68 16.34 -15.74
N THR A 58 -2.77 16.99 -15.34
CA THR A 58 -2.95 17.46 -13.96
C THR A 58 -3.85 16.49 -13.20
N VAL A 59 -3.39 16.01 -12.04
CA VAL A 59 -4.18 15.21 -11.10
C VAL A 59 -4.55 16.04 -9.87
N GLN A 60 -5.73 15.79 -9.31
CA GLN A 60 -6.24 16.45 -8.11
C GLN A 60 -6.56 15.44 -7.01
N TYR A 61 -6.14 15.75 -5.78
CA TYR A 61 -6.27 14.89 -4.61
C TYR A 61 -7.38 15.38 -3.66
N PRO A 62 -8.63 14.87 -3.75
CA PRO A 62 -9.71 15.22 -2.82
C PRO A 62 -9.70 14.42 -1.52
N GLN A 63 -8.93 13.32 -1.43
CA GLN A 63 -8.83 12.46 -0.25
C GLN A 63 -7.37 12.09 0.05
N ASN A 64 -7.11 11.51 1.24
CA ASN A 64 -5.77 11.04 1.62
C ASN A 64 -5.47 9.64 1.05
N PHE A 65 -4.21 9.22 1.14
CA PHE A 65 -3.81 7.85 0.83
C PHE A 65 -4.44 6.81 1.77
N PHE A 66 -4.41 5.56 1.32
CA PHE A 66 -4.74 4.37 2.11
C PHE A 66 -3.57 3.38 2.03
N CYS A 67 -3.24 2.72 3.14
CA CYS A 67 -2.28 1.62 3.15
C CYS A 67 -2.87 0.42 3.90
N ASP A 68 -2.81 -0.76 3.27
CA ASP A 68 -3.34 -2.00 3.83
C ASP A 68 -2.53 -2.43 5.06
N LYS A 69 -3.16 -2.28 6.24
CA LYS A 69 -2.58 -2.60 7.55
C LYS A 69 -2.49 -4.10 7.85
N SER A 70 -3.07 -4.96 7.01
CA SER A 70 -2.83 -6.41 7.10
C SER A 70 -1.44 -6.79 6.59
N VAL A 71 -0.84 -5.94 5.76
CA VAL A 71 0.57 -6.03 5.35
C VAL A 71 1.44 -5.34 6.41
N PRO A 72 2.36 -6.05 7.10
CA PRO A 72 3.20 -5.45 8.11
C PRO A 72 4.16 -4.41 7.52
N SER A 73 4.20 -3.23 8.14
CA SER A 73 5.11 -2.12 7.87
C SER A 73 5.62 -1.55 9.19
N SER A 74 6.88 -1.13 9.21
CA SER A 74 7.59 -0.50 10.33
C SER A 74 7.53 1.02 10.28
N ALA A 75 7.05 1.60 9.17
CA ALA A 75 6.91 3.04 9.01
C ALA A 75 5.67 3.56 9.76
N PRO A 76 5.71 4.76 10.38
CA PRO A 76 4.54 5.40 10.99
C PRO A 76 3.33 5.55 10.05
N SER A 77 3.52 5.78 8.75
CA SER A 77 2.44 5.74 7.75
C SER A 77 1.78 4.37 7.62
N GLY A 78 2.46 3.30 8.06
CA GLY A 78 2.14 1.89 7.82
C GLY A 78 2.10 1.52 6.34
N CYS A 79 2.84 2.24 5.50
CA CYS A 79 3.00 1.98 4.08
C CYS A 79 4.35 1.30 3.82
N GLU A 80 4.45 0.45 2.81
CA GLU A 80 5.66 -0.31 2.50
C GLU A 80 5.84 -0.57 0.99
N VAL A 81 7.07 -0.93 0.61
CA VAL A 81 7.42 -1.39 -0.74
C VAL A 81 8.04 -2.77 -0.67
N GLY A 82 7.49 -3.70 -1.44
CA GLY A 82 7.96 -5.09 -1.55
C GLY A 82 6.89 -6.17 -1.34
N THR A 83 5.67 -5.82 -0.96
CA THR A 83 4.53 -6.77 -0.92
C THR A 83 3.22 -6.10 -1.36
N ASP A 84 2.39 -6.83 -2.11
CA ASP A 84 1.07 -6.35 -2.55
C ASP A 84 0.07 -6.30 -1.39
N SER A 85 -0.95 -5.45 -1.54
CA SER A 85 -2.09 -5.40 -0.62
C SER A 85 -2.93 -6.68 -0.66
N ASN A 86 -3.37 -7.15 0.51
CA ASN A 86 -4.40 -8.19 0.61
C ASN A 86 -5.82 -7.60 0.47
N VAL A 87 -6.01 -6.34 0.91
CA VAL A 87 -7.28 -5.62 0.80
C VAL A 87 -7.09 -4.19 0.30
N GLY A 88 -7.86 -3.82 -0.72
CA GLY A 88 -7.93 -2.45 -1.20
C GLY A 88 -8.95 -1.59 -0.42
N PRO A 89 -8.92 -0.26 -0.60
CA PRO A 89 -9.80 0.69 0.11
C PRO A 89 -11.29 0.60 -0.26
N VAL A 90 -11.65 -0.18 -1.28
CA VAL A 90 -13.01 -0.45 -1.75
C VAL A 90 -13.09 -1.90 -2.27
N SER A 91 -14.28 -2.41 -2.61
CA SER A 91 -14.38 -3.65 -3.39
C SER A 91 -14.32 -3.35 -4.89
N ASN A 92 -13.13 -3.44 -5.46
CA ASN A 92 -12.87 -3.44 -6.90
C ASN A 92 -11.60 -4.27 -7.14
N ALA A 93 -11.61 -5.21 -8.07
CA ALA A 93 -10.41 -5.95 -8.48
C ALA A 93 -9.64 -5.19 -9.58
N ASP A 94 -10.37 -4.60 -10.52
CA ASP A 94 -9.85 -3.93 -11.71
C ASP A 94 -9.60 -2.45 -11.43
N ARG A 95 -8.56 -2.15 -10.64
CA ARG A 95 -8.11 -0.77 -10.40
C ARG A 95 -7.04 -0.37 -11.39
N SER A 96 -7.10 0.90 -11.79
CA SER A 96 -5.98 1.56 -12.45
C SER A 96 -4.74 1.63 -11.55
N VAL A 97 -3.58 1.55 -12.20
CA VAL A 97 -2.25 1.52 -11.59
C VAL A 97 -1.56 2.88 -11.74
N LEU A 98 -1.06 3.38 -10.60
CA LEU A 98 -0.12 4.50 -10.55
C LEU A 98 1.30 3.94 -10.45
N TYR A 99 2.12 4.21 -11.45
CA TYR A 99 3.55 3.92 -11.43
C TYR A 99 4.32 5.11 -10.87
N VAL A 100 4.86 4.95 -9.66
CA VAL A 100 5.68 5.96 -8.97
C VAL A 100 7.14 5.74 -9.36
N LEU A 101 7.68 6.65 -10.16
CA LEU A 101 9.05 6.62 -10.66
C LEU A 101 10.00 7.24 -9.64
N VAL A 102 10.92 6.43 -9.07
CA VAL A 102 11.89 6.88 -8.05
C VAL A 102 13.30 6.85 -8.64
N PRO A 103 13.97 8.00 -8.84
CA PRO A 103 15.36 8.04 -9.27
C PRO A 103 16.30 7.63 -8.12
N LEU A 104 17.11 6.60 -8.34
CA LEU A 104 18.15 6.10 -7.43
C LEU A 104 19.54 6.66 -7.77
N PHE A 105 19.59 7.86 -8.35
CA PHE A 105 20.82 8.55 -8.75
C PHE A 105 20.69 10.06 -8.47
N ALA A 106 21.83 10.75 -8.35
CA ALA A 106 21.86 12.16 -8.01
C ALA A 106 21.48 13.07 -9.20
N ASN A 107 20.84 14.20 -8.89
CA ASN A 107 20.50 15.28 -9.84
C ASN A 107 19.72 14.84 -11.11
N PRO A 108 18.61 14.10 -10.99
CA PRO A 108 17.74 13.77 -12.12
C PRO A 108 17.25 15.01 -12.86
N SER A 109 17.36 14.98 -14.19
CA SER A 109 16.91 16.04 -15.11
C SER A 109 15.93 15.46 -16.15
N PRO A 110 14.68 15.96 -16.26
CA PRO A 110 14.08 17.02 -15.44
C PRO A 110 13.97 16.63 -13.97
N ALA A 111 13.83 17.61 -13.09
CA ALA A 111 13.59 17.34 -11.67
C ALA A 111 12.31 16.51 -11.48
N PRO A 112 12.22 15.67 -10.42
CA PRO A 112 11.02 14.89 -10.14
C PRO A 112 9.84 15.82 -9.78
N MET A 113 8.63 15.39 -10.13
CA MET A 113 7.39 16.16 -9.89
C MET A 113 7.13 16.42 -8.40
N CYS A 114 7.50 15.44 -7.58
CA CYS A 114 7.42 15.47 -6.13
C CYS A 114 8.83 15.53 -5.54
N ALA A 115 9.09 16.50 -4.65
CA ALA A 115 10.28 16.49 -3.82
C ALA A 115 10.10 15.52 -2.63
N VAL A 116 11.19 15.28 -1.90
CA VAL A 116 11.19 14.37 -0.73
C VAL A 116 10.14 14.83 0.28
N ALA A 117 9.25 13.90 0.66
CA ALA A 117 8.15 14.10 1.62
C ALA A 117 7.31 15.38 1.40
N SER A 118 7.16 15.84 0.16
CA SER A 118 6.47 17.11 -0.13
C SER A 118 5.10 16.98 -0.81
N CYS A 119 4.73 15.81 -1.32
CA CYS A 119 3.55 15.70 -2.20
C CYS A 119 2.23 15.57 -1.42
N PRO A 120 1.16 16.24 -1.89
CA PRO A 120 -0.08 16.39 -1.14
C PRO A 120 -0.79 15.06 -1.00
N ASN A 121 -1.31 14.75 0.19
CA ASN A 121 -2.10 13.54 0.44
C ASN A 121 -1.34 12.21 0.19
N HIS A 122 -0.01 12.24 0.27
CA HIS A 122 0.88 11.07 0.24
C HIS A 122 1.36 10.71 1.66
N PRO A 123 1.84 9.47 1.90
CA PRO A 123 2.60 9.16 3.11
C PRO A 123 3.89 9.99 3.15
N LEU A 124 4.26 10.49 4.33
CA LEU A 124 5.51 11.27 4.48
C LEU A 124 6.73 10.37 4.74
N ASP A 125 6.50 9.13 5.16
CA ASP A 125 7.48 8.07 5.34
C ASP A 125 7.00 6.74 4.74
N ILE A 126 7.94 5.83 4.45
CA ILE A 126 7.66 4.51 3.87
C ILE A 126 8.68 3.47 4.35
N ASP A 127 8.23 2.22 4.49
CA ASP A 127 9.07 1.09 4.84
C ASP A 127 9.62 0.42 3.57
N LEU A 128 10.96 0.38 3.41
CA LEU A 128 11.64 -0.30 2.30
C LEU A 128 12.40 -1.56 2.77
N SER A 129 12.18 -2.01 3.99
CA SER A 129 12.93 -3.11 4.63
C SER A 129 12.91 -4.43 3.85
N ARG A 130 11.80 -4.72 3.15
CA ARG A 130 11.68 -5.91 2.28
C ARG A 130 12.59 -5.86 1.05
N ILE A 131 12.82 -4.67 0.50
CA ILE A 131 13.70 -4.47 -0.66
C ILE A 131 15.12 -4.03 -0.26
N ALA A 132 15.45 -3.97 1.02
CA ALA A 132 16.73 -3.48 1.53
C ALA A 132 17.95 -4.16 0.87
N GLY A 133 17.88 -5.46 0.61
CA GLY A 133 18.92 -6.20 -0.10
C GLY A 133 19.15 -5.71 -1.54
N ALA A 134 18.09 -5.34 -2.26
CA ALA A 134 18.19 -4.73 -3.59
C ALA A 134 18.71 -3.28 -3.56
N LEU A 135 18.51 -2.59 -2.42
CA LEU A 135 19.04 -1.25 -2.15
C LEU A 135 20.48 -1.26 -1.61
N GLY A 136 21.08 -2.44 -1.35
CA GLY A 136 22.39 -2.56 -0.71
C GLY A 136 22.42 -2.09 0.76
N ALA A 137 21.27 -2.08 1.43
CA ALA A 137 21.08 -1.59 2.80
C ALA A 137 20.68 -2.71 3.77
N SER A 138 20.84 -2.48 5.08
CA SER A 138 20.21 -3.32 6.09
C SER A 138 18.71 -2.97 6.23
N PRO A 139 17.83 -3.94 6.54
CA PRO A 139 16.41 -3.67 6.77
C PRO A 139 16.16 -2.55 7.79
N ASP A 140 16.90 -2.55 8.91
CA ASP A 140 16.79 -1.53 9.95
C ASP A 140 17.15 -0.11 9.50
N ALA A 141 18.03 0.05 8.50
CA ALA A 141 18.42 1.35 7.97
C ALA A 141 17.35 1.98 7.05
N VAL A 142 16.41 1.18 6.53
CA VAL A 142 15.42 1.62 5.55
C VAL A 142 13.96 1.28 5.92
N LYS A 143 13.72 0.83 7.16
CA LYS A 143 12.38 0.46 7.67
C LYS A 143 11.41 1.63 7.86
N SER A 144 11.91 2.87 7.84
CA SER A 144 11.11 4.08 7.87
C SER A 144 11.96 5.22 7.31
N VAL A 145 11.88 5.45 6.00
CA VAL A 145 12.56 6.55 5.32
C VAL A 145 11.57 7.62 4.89
N ALA A 146 11.99 8.88 4.82
CA ALA A 146 11.17 9.93 4.22
C ALA A 146 10.81 9.56 2.78
N LEU A 147 9.57 9.81 2.35
CA LEU A 147 9.11 9.45 1.00
C LEU A 147 10.07 10.07 -0.05
N PRO A 148 10.75 9.28 -0.89
CA PRO A 148 11.73 9.79 -1.86
C PRO A 148 11.13 10.81 -2.84
N ALA A 149 11.97 11.61 -3.50
CA ALA A 149 11.52 12.40 -4.64
C ALA A 149 11.09 11.47 -5.79
N HIS A 150 10.02 11.81 -6.51
CA HIS A 150 9.43 10.92 -7.52
C HIS A 150 8.61 11.66 -8.60
N SER A 151 8.25 10.93 -9.66
CA SER A 151 7.30 11.34 -10.70
C SER A 151 6.24 10.26 -10.92
N HIS A 152 5.16 10.59 -11.62
CA HIS A 152 4.02 9.68 -11.84
C HIS A 152 3.84 9.31 -13.31
N ILE A 153 3.64 8.02 -13.61
CA ILE A 153 3.02 7.53 -14.85
C ILE A 153 1.69 6.86 -14.50
N LEU A 154 0.64 7.20 -15.26
CA LEU A 154 -0.69 6.58 -15.16
C LEU A 154 -0.84 5.51 -16.25
N ASP A 155 -1.53 4.41 -15.94
CA ASP A 155 -1.98 3.39 -16.92
C ASP A 155 -3.18 3.85 -17.78
N GLY A 156 -3.73 5.04 -17.49
CA GLY A 156 -4.94 5.53 -18.14
C GLY A 156 -5.37 6.90 -17.65
N ASN A 157 -6.68 7.13 -17.68
CA ASN A 157 -7.32 8.42 -17.37
C ASN A 157 -8.48 8.26 -16.36
N ALA A 158 -8.33 7.32 -15.43
CA ALA A 158 -9.35 6.99 -14.44
C ALA A 158 -9.51 8.08 -13.34
N GLY A 159 -10.48 7.87 -12.45
CA GLY A 159 -10.66 8.64 -11.24
C GLY A 159 -11.02 7.72 -10.06
N GLY A 160 -10.56 8.07 -8.87
CA GLY A 160 -10.79 7.28 -7.66
C GLY A 160 -9.51 6.71 -7.06
N TRP A 161 -9.56 5.47 -6.59
CA TRP A 161 -8.43 4.76 -5.96
C TRP A 161 -7.54 4.08 -6.98
N TRP A 162 -6.25 4.42 -6.95
CA TRP A 162 -5.19 3.86 -7.78
C TRP A 162 -4.28 2.96 -6.95
N ASP A 163 -3.97 1.76 -7.48
CA ASP A 163 -2.97 0.85 -6.90
C ASP A 163 -1.56 1.39 -7.18
N VAL A 164 -0.73 1.55 -6.15
CA VAL A 164 0.62 2.10 -6.32
C VAL A 164 1.64 1.00 -6.56
N LYS A 165 2.39 1.10 -7.66
CA LYS A 165 3.59 0.30 -7.91
C LYS A 165 4.81 1.22 -8.03
N ILE A 166 5.93 0.82 -7.43
CA ILE A 166 7.19 1.57 -7.52
C ILE A 166 7.97 1.13 -8.75
N VAL A 167 8.56 2.08 -9.46
CA VAL A 167 9.50 1.84 -10.55
C VAL A 167 10.79 2.56 -10.22
N ALA A 168 11.82 1.81 -9.86
CA ALA A 168 13.13 2.36 -9.55
C ALA A 168 13.87 2.69 -10.86
N VAL A 169 14.44 3.89 -10.94
CA VAL A 169 15.17 4.38 -12.11
C VAL A 169 16.62 4.65 -11.73
N THR A 170 17.56 3.86 -12.22
CA THR A 170 18.96 3.85 -11.74
C THR A 170 19.91 4.74 -12.52
N ASN A 171 19.49 5.30 -13.66
CA ASN A 171 20.32 6.20 -14.46
C ASN A 171 19.53 7.30 -15.17
N GLN A 172 20.26 8.35 -15.57
CA GLN A 172 19.73 9.52 -16.25
C GLN A 172 19.20 9.25 -17.67
N ALA A 173 19.71 8.24 -18.39
CA ALA A 173 19.22 7.92 -19.73
C ALA A 173 17.79 7.35 -19.69
N ALA A 174 17.54 6.41 -18.78
CA ALA A 174 16.21 5.88 -18.50
C ALA A 174 15.24 6.97 -18.03
N TRP A 175 15.67 7.83 -17.11
CA TRP A 175 14.85 8.94 -16.61
C TRP A 175 14.49 9.93 -17.72
N SER A 176 15.44 10.33 -18.57
CA SER A 176 15.19 11.17 -19.74
C SER A 176 14.23 10.52 -20.74
N ALA A 177 14.37 9.21 -20.98
CA ALA A 177 13.48 8.47 -21.89
C ALA A 177 12.04 8.43 -21.35
N LEU A 178 11.85 8.13 -20.06
CA LEU A 178 10.54 8.18 -19.38
C LEU A 178 9.93 9.59 -19.44
N ALA A 179 10.74 10.63 -19.17
CA ALA A 179 10.30 12.02 -19.18
C ALA A 179 9.94 12.57 -20.58
N ALA A 180 10.59 12.04 -21.63
CA ALA A 180 10.28 12.36 -23.01
C ALA A 180 9.03 11.60 -23.51
N GLY A 181 8.93 10.31 -23.20
CA GLY A 181 7.85 9.43 -23.70
C GLY A 181 6.55 9.47 -22.89
N LYS A 182 6.60 9.92 -21.63
CA LYS A 182 5.44 10.24 -20.75
C LYS A 182 4.30 9.22 -20.77
N SER A 183 4.63 7.94 -20.82
CA SER A 183 3.64 6.87 -21.04
C SER A 183 4.11 5.54 -20.46
N GLU A 184 3.14 4.73 -20.05
CA GLU A 184 3.35 3.35 -19.66
C GLU A 184 3.99 2.53 -20.80
N ALA A 185 3.62 2.79 -22.06
CA ALA A 185 4.25 2.16 -23.23
C ALA A 185 5.77 2.38 -23.29
N THR A 186 6.25 3.58 -22.94
CA THR A 186 7.69 3.88 -22.86
C THR A 186 8.35 3.15 -21.70
N MET A 187 7.69 3.13 -20.53
CA MET A 187 8.15 2.39 -19.35
C MET A 187 8.26 0.88 -19.63
N ASN A 188 7.24 0.27 -20.22
CA ASN A 188 7.21 -1.15 -20.57
C ASN A 188 8.28 -1.51 -21.62
N THR A 189 8.56 -0.59 -22.55
CA THR A 189 9.68 -0.74 -23.50
C THR A 189 11.04 -0.78 -22.79
N LEU A 190 11.25 0.05 -21.77
CA LEU A 190 12.48 0.07 -20.99
C LEU A 190 12.59 -1.13 -20.04
N LEU A 191 11.48 -1.57 -19.44
CA LEU A 191 11.43 -2.77 -18.59
C LEU A 191 11.76 -4.06 -19.38
N ALA A 192 11.39 -4.12 -20.66
CA ALA A 192 11.74 -5.22 -21.55
C ALA A 192 13.24 -5.26 -21.97
N GLN A 193 14.01 -4.21 -21.66
CA GLN A 193 15.42 -4.09 -22.05
C GLN A 193 16.36 -4.36 -20.86
N PRO A 194 17.21 -5.41 -20.94
CA PRO A 194 18.23 -5.65 -19.93
C PRO A 194 19.15 -4.43 -19.76
N ASN A 195 19.42 -4.07 -18.51
CA ASN A 195 20.28 -2.94 -18.14
C ASN A 195 19.81 -1.55 -18.63
N SER A 196 18.54 -1.38 -19.02
CA SER A 196 17.97 -0.06 -19.34
C SER A 196 18.14 0.94 -18.19
N GLY A 197 18.08 0.44 -16.95
CA GLY A 197 18.05 1.22 -15.73
C GLY A 197 16.65 1.51 -15.20
N VAL A 198 15.64 0.78 -15.68
CA VAL A 198 14.29 0.76 -15.09
C VAL A 198 14.07 -0.60 -14.44
N VAL A 199 13.62 -0.61 -13.18
CA VAL A 199 13.40 -1.82 -12.38
C VAL A 199 12.02 -1.76 -11.71
N GLY A 200 11.20 -2.80 -11.92
CA GLY A 200 9.84 -2.91 -11.40
C GLY A 200 8.88 -3.55 -12.41
N PRO A 201 7.56 -3.33 -12.29
CA PRO A 201 6.91 -2.64 -11.18
C PRO A 201 7.06 -3.43 -9.87
N ILE A 202 7.45 -2.75 -8.79
CA ILE A 202 7.60 -3.32 -7.46
C ILE A 202 6.29 -3.11 -6.69
N PRO A 203 5.71 -4.15 -6.06
CA PRO A 203 4.43 -4.06 -5.38
C PRO A 203 4.51 -3.21 -4.10
N THR A 204 3.36 -2.67 -3.67
CA THR A 204 3.20 -1.94 -2.42
C THR A 204 1.86 -2.28 -1.75
N ASN A 205 1.75 -1.94 -0.47
CA ASN A 205 0.47 -1.96 0.24
C ASN A 205 -0.33 -0.64 0.11
N LEU A 206 0.11 0.29 -0.77
CA LEU A 206 -0.32 1.69 -0.83
C LEU A 206 -1.29 1.95 -1.99
N TYR A 207 -2.28 2.80 -1.73
CA TYR A 207 -3.20 3.36 -2.72
C TYR A 207 -3.31 4.88 -2.57
N LEU A 208 -3.38 5.60 -3.68
CA LEU A 208 -3.70 7.04 -3.72
C LEU A 208 -5.10 7.28 -4.28
N PHE A 209 -5.76 8.35 -3.83
CA PHE A 209 -7.03 8.81 -4.40
C PHE A 209 -6.85 10.11 -5.18
N PHE A 210 -7.08 10.07 -6.49
CA PHE A 210 -7.08 11.27 -7.33
C PHE A 210 -7.93 11.11 -8.59
N ASN A 211 -8.26 12.25 -9.20
CA ASN A 211 -8.88 12.33 -10.52
C ASN A 211 -7.95 13.09 -11.47
N VAL A 212 -7.93 12.72 -12.76
CA VAL A 212 -7.36 13.58 -13.81
C VAL A 212 -8.32 14.74 -14.07
N VAL A 213 -7.80 15.97 -14.04
CA VAL A 213 -8.61 17.22 -14.15
C VAL A 213 -8.12 18.19 -15.24
N GLY A 214 -7.05 17.86 -15.96
CA GLY A 214 -6.52 18.70 -17.05
C GLY A 214 -5.44 17.98 -17.87
N HIS A 215 -5.25 18.47 -19.11
CA HIS A 215 -4.34 17.97 -20.14
C HIS A 215 -3.58 19.14 -20.79
#